data_AF-A0AA36MV59-F1
#
_entry.id   AF-A0AA36MV59-F1
#
_cell.length_a   1.000
_cell.length_b   1.000
_cell.length_c   1.000
_cell.angle_alpha   90.00
_cell.angle_beta   90.00
_cell.angle_gamma   90.00
#
_symmetry.space_group_name_H-M   'P 1'
#
loop_
_entity.id
_entity.type
_entity.pdbx_description
1 polymer ?
#
loop_
_entity_poly.entity_id
_entity_poly.type
_entity_poly.pdbx_seq_one_letter_code
_entity_poly.pdbx_strand_id
1 'polypeptide(L)'
;MSLLRVPFAFYRSGSSRGLFLQEEHVPARGAARERLLCKLMGSGVPGQVSGFGGLTGPTNKVMIVGRHSQSGWVTMDFNQVAVDVPKVDFSHGDCGNMLAAVGPFALEQGLVEPEINGQKATVRIHSANTGACYEAEVALNKHGVEYQGDTAVPGVPGTFAPVHLAAVGVAGSQTGALLPTGRSVDLLEADGLHWEATLVDFARALVVLDANAVLPAFGYSELTEITLEVARNDPKLCAALEAARRQASKAMGMGDCAGNSPKLALVAPTTEVAQTVPASHSQPEIKNKRRRCIPPSP
;
A
#
# COMPACT_ATOMS: atom_id res chain seq x y z
N MET A 1 -18.76 -18.99 29.53
CA MET A 1 -18.01 -18.02 28.69
C MET A 1 -19.01 -16.97 28.20
N SER A 2 -18.79 -15.69 28.50
CA SER A 2 -19.62 -14.61 27.95
C SER A 2 -19.18 -14.28 26.53
N LEU A 3 -20.13 -14.23 25.60
CA LEU A 3 -19.90 -13.77 24.24
C LEU A 3 -19.81 -12.24 24.22
N LEU A 4 -18.74 -11.69 23.66
CA LEU A 4 -18.61 -10.26 23.38
C LEU A 4 -19.30 -9.97 22.03
N ARG A 5 -20.20 -8.99 22.00
CA ARG A 5 -20.79 -8.49 20.76
C ARG A 5 -19.98 -7.29 20.29
N VAL A 6 -19.52 -7.34 19.04
CA VAL A 6 -18.75 -6.25 18.42
C VAL A 6 -19.44 -5.90 17.10
N PRO A 7 -20.05 -4.71 16.98
CA PRO A 7 -20.56 -4.21 15.71
C PRO A 7 -19.43 -4.08 14.70
N PHE A 8 -19.69 -4.52 13.46
CA PHE A 8 -18.73 -4.45 12.38
C PHE A 8 -19.44 -4.16 11.06
N ALA A 9 -18.69 -3.62 10.11
CA ALA A 9 -19.02 -3.61 8.70
C ALA A 9 -17.98 -4.43 7.94
N PHE A 10 -18.36 -5.00 6.80
CA PHE A 10 -17.46 -5.79 5.97
C PHE A 10 -17.36 -5.13 4.59
N TYR A 11 -16.18 -4.58 4.26
CA TYR A 11 -15.96 -3.85 3.01
C TYR A 11 -15.02 -4.61 2.08
N ARG A 12 -15.29 -4.50 0.78
CA ARG A 12 -14.22 -4.41 -0.21
C ARG A 12 -13.65 -3.00 -0.17
N SER A 13 -12.34 -2.87 -0.12
CA SER A 13 -11.62 -1.61 -0.06
C SER A 13 -10.42 -1.68 -0.99
N GLY A 14 -10.47 -0.94 -2.10
CA GLY A 14 -9.56 -1.17 -3.24
C GLY A 14 -9.64 -2.62 -3.74
N SER A 15 -8.50 -3.26 -3.96
CA SER A 15 -8.42 -4.69 -4.28
C SER A 15 -8.28 -5.61 -3.05
N SER A 16 -8.54 -5.10 -1.84
CA SER A 16 -8.55 -5.85 -0.58
C SER A 16 -9.96 -5.94 0.02
N ARG A 17 -10.14 -6.75 1.06
CA ARG A 17 -11.37 -6.79 1.86
C ARG A 17 -11.08 -7.07 3.32
N GLY A 18 -11.95 -6.61 4.21
CA GLY A 18 -11.75 -6.78 5.64
C GLY A 18 -12.89 -6.22 6.48
N LEU A 19 -12.74 -6.39 7.80
CA LEU A 19 -13.66 -5.82 8.78
C LEU A 19 -13.34 -4.34 9.02
N PHE A 20 -14.37 -3.54 9.15
CA PHE A 20 -14.32 -2.16 9.63
C PHE A 20 -15.06 -2.10 10.97
N LEU A 21 -14.36 -1.61 11.99
CA LEU A 21 -14.85 -1.51 13.37
C LEU A 21 -14.79 -0.06 13.82
N GLN A 22 -15.73 0.36 14.66
CA GLN A 22 -15.57 1.64 15.36
C GLN A 22 -14.64 1.47 16.57
N GLU A 23 -13.75 2.44 16.79
CA GLU A 23 -12.78 2.44 17.90
C GLU A 23 -13.44 2.26 19.27
N GLU A 24 -14.64 2.80 19.48
CA GLU A 24 -15.39 2.67 20.74
C GLU A 24 -15.89 1.26 21.04
N HIS A 25 -16.00 0.40 20.03
CA HIS A 25 -16.53 -0.97 20.17
C HIS A 25 -15.44 -2.01 20.43
N VAL A 26 -14.18 -1.60 20.50
CA VAL A 26 -13.04 -2.50 20.68
C VAL A 26 -12.20 -2.09 21.90
N PRO A 27 -11.51 -3.03 22.55
CA PRO A 27 -10.55 -2.68 23.61
C PRO A 27 -9.51 -1.70 23.09
N ALA A 28 -8.93 -0.86 23.96
CA ALA A 28 -7.79 -0.01 23.61
C ALA A 28 -6.62 -0.82 23.01
N ARG A 29 -5.73 -0.15 22.26
CA ARG A 29 -4.54 -0.77 21.68
C ARG A 29 -3.75 -1.56 22.73
N GLY A 30 -3.37 -2.79 22.36
CA GLY A 30 -2.65 -3.71 23.23
C GLY A 30 -3.13 -5.15 23.09
N ALA A 31 -2.69 -6.01 24.00
CA ALA A 31 -2.89 -7.46 23.89
C ALA A 31 -4.37 -7.89 23.89
N ALA A 32 -5.25 -7.12 24.52
CA ALA A 32 -6.69 -7.42 24.50
C ALA A 32 -7.31 -7.18 23.12
N ARG A 33 -6.97 -6.05 22.47
CA ARG A 33 -7.37 -5.77 21.08
C ARG A 33 -6.79 -6.81 20.13
N GLU A 34 -5.50 -7.11 20.22
CA GLU A 34 -4.86 -8.11 19.35
C GLU A 34 -5.57 -9.46 19.43
N ARG A 35 -5.82 -9.99 20.64
CA ARG A 35 -6.57 -11.24 20.82
C ARG A 35 -7.98 -11.19 20.24
N LEU A 36 -8.66 -10.04 20.33
CA LEU A 36 -9.96 -9.85 19.71
C LEU A 36 -9.86 -9.93 18.18
N LEU A 37 -8.92 -9.19 17.58
CA LEU A 37 -8.75 -9.16 16.13
C LEU A 37 -8.38 -10.52 15.55
N CYS A 38 -7.45 -11.24 16.20
CA CYS A 38 -7.11 -12.61 15.80
C CYS A 38 -8.33 -13.55 15.85
N LYS A 39 -9.16 -13.43 16.88
CA LYS A 39 -10.40 -14.22 16.99
C LYS A 39 -11.42 -13.87 15.91
N LEU A 40 -11.68 -12.58 15.69
CA LEU A 40 -12.61 -12.12 14.64
C LEU A 40 -12.21 -12.63 13.26
N MET A 41 -10.91 -12.68 12.99
CA MET A 41 -10.40 -13.14 11.70
C MET A 41 -10.15 -14.66 11.62
N GLY A 42 -10.31 -15.41 12.71
CA GLY A 42 -9.99 -16.85 12.72
C GLY A 42 -8.49 -17.14 12.54
N SER A 43 -7.63 -16.19 12.88
CA SER A 43 -6.17 -16.24 12.73
C SER A 43 -5.57 -17.40 13.53
N GLY A 44 -4.68 -18.18 12.92
CA GLY A 44 -4.07 -19.36 13.52
C GLY A 44 -4.93 -20.62 13.49
N VAL A 45 -6.17 -20.54 12.99
CA VAL A 45 -7.05 -21.70 12.81
C VAL A 45 -6.94 -22.16 11.35
N PRO A 46 -6.60 -23.44 11.09
CA PRO A 46 -6.57 -23.97 9.73
C PRO A 46 -7.90 -23.73 9.00
N GLY A 47 -7.81 -23.06 7.85
CA GLY A 47 -8.99 -22.69 7.05
C GLY A 47 -9.82 -21.54 7.60
N GLN A 48 -9.40 -20.88 8.69
CA GLN A 48 -10.04 -19.71 9.32
C GLN A 48 -11.57 -19.84 9.53
N VAL A 49 -12.07 -21.09 9.65
CA VAL A 49 -13.50 -21.43 9.67
C VAL A 49 -14.28 -20.81 10.83
N SER A 50 -13.56 -20.32 11.84
CA SER A 50 -14.11 -19.67 13.04
C SER A 50 -14.09 -18.15 12.98
N GLY A 51 -13.78 -17.53 11.83
CA GLY A 51 -13.75 -16.08 11.67
C GLY A 51 -13.96 -15.60 10.22
N PHE A 52 -13.77 -14.31 10.01
CA PHE A 52 -14.05 -13.61 8.74
C PHE A 52 -12.85 -13.59 7.76
N GLY A 53 -11.71 -14.17 8.15
CA GLY A 53 -10.51 -14.21 7.31
C GLY A 53 -10.70 -15.00 6.02
N GLY A 54 -10.06 -14.54 4.95
CA GLY A 54 -10.16 -15.14 3.61
C GLY A 54 -8.95 -15.96 3.17
N LEU A 55 -8.12 -16.43 4.10
CA LEU A 55 -6.93 -17.27 3.88
C LEU A 55 -5.75 -16.60 3.16
N THR A 56 -5.84 -15.31 2.84
CA THR A 56 -4.78 -14.57 2.15
C THR A 56 -4.56 -13.20 2.78
N GLY A 57 -3.34 -12.65 2.62
CA GLY A 57 -3.01 -11.32 3.13
C GLY A 57 -4.02 -10.22 2.75
N PRO A 58 -4.45 -10.10 1.46
CA PRO A 58 -5.45 -9.13 1.01
C PRO A 58 -6.86 -9.29 1.61
N THR A 59 -7.17 -10.45 2.17
CA THR A 59 -8.50 -10.81 2.68
C THR A 59 -8.53 -11.07 4.19
N ASN A 60 -7.42 -10.76 4.88
CA ASN A 60 -7.25 -10.98 6.32
C ASN A 60 -6.83 -9.69 7.03
N LYS A 61 -7.66 -8.66 6.88
CA LYS A 61 -7.37 -7.29 7.30
C LYS A 61 -8.49 -6.75 8.18
N VAL A 62 -8.12 -5.93 9.16
CA VAL A 62 -9.08 -5.16 9.97
C VAL A 62 -8.70 -3.69 9.92
N MET A 63 -9.69 -2.84 9.73
CA MET A 63 -9.59 -1.39 9.89
C MET A 63 -10.41 -0.98 11.10
N ILE A 64 -9.82 -0.19 11.99
CA ILE A 64 -10.54 0.43 13.09
C ILE A 64 -10.58 1.93 12.83
N VAL A 65 -11.76 2.54 12.90
CA VAL A 65 -11.95 3.97 12.64
C VAL A 65 -12.64 4.61 13.83
N GLY A 66 -12.17 5.76 14.26
CA GLY A 66 -12.74 6.50 15.38
C GLY A 66 -12.74 8.00 15.13
N ARG A 67 -13.44 8.73 16.00
CA ARG A 67 -13.37 10.19 16.03
C ARG A 67 -11.92 10.62 16.29
N HIS A 68 -11.48 11.69 15.64
CA HIS A 68 -10.21 12.34 15.95
C HIS A 68 -10.44 13.54 16.87
N SER A 69 -9.42 13.95 17.61
CA SER A 69 -9.50 15.13 18.52
C SER A 69 -9.61 16.44 17.75
N GLN A 70 -9.01 16.52 16.57
CA GLN A 70 -9.18 17.63 15.63
C GLN A 70 -10.52 17.51 14.90
N SER A 71 -11.34 18.57 14.98
CA SER A 71 -12.62 18.63 14.28
C SER A 71 -12.45 18.46 12.77
N GLY A 72 -13.37 17.72 12.13
CA GLY A 72 -13.33 17.40 10.70
C GLY A 72 -12.38 16.26 10.31
N TRP A 73 -11.73 15.59 11.29
CA TRP A 73 -10.84 14.46 11.06
C TRP A 73 -11.38 13.18 11.69
N VAL A 74 -11.00 12.04 11.10
CA VAL A 74 -11.10 10.72 11.72
C VAL A 74 -9.73 10.11 11.96
N THR A 75 -9.63 9.24 12.97
CA THR A 75 -8.46 8.42 13.21
C THR A 75 -8.68 7.06 12.58
N MET A 76 -7.70 6.55 11.83
CA MET A 76 -7.68 5.16 11.38
C MET A 76 -6.56 4.35 12.05
N ASP A 77 -6.82 3.07 12.31
CA ASP A 77 -5.88 2.10 12.84
C ASP A 77 -5.98 0.81 12.01
N PHE A 78 -5.06 0.67 11.06
CA PHE A 78 -4.95 -0.51 10.21
C PHE A 78 -4.24 -1.65 10.93
N ASN A 79 -4.82 -2.85 10.81
CA ASN A 79 -4.34 -4.06 11.44
C ASN A 79 -4.26 -5.20 10.41
N GLN A 80 -3.05 -5.56 9.99
CA GLN A 80 -2.81 -6.75 9.18
C GLN A 80 -2.83 -7.97 10.10
N VAL A 81 -3.81 -8.85 9.95
CA VAL A 81 -3.89 -10.07 10.77
C VAL A 81 -3.16 -11.19 10.03
N ALA A 82 -2.31 -11.94 10.73
CA ALA A 82 -1.64 -13.10 10.16
C ALA A 82 -2.66 -14.25 9.90
N VAL A 83 -2.44 -15.04 8.87
CA VAL A 83 -3.35 -16.15 8.52
C VAL A 83 -3.07 -17.35 9.43
N ASP A 84 -1.82 -17.81 9.45
CA ASP A 84 -1.44 -19.10 10.06
C ASP A 84 -1.04 -19.03 11.53
N VAL A 85 -0.81 -17.83 12.06
CA VAL A 85 -0.36 -17.61 13.44
C VAL A 85 -1.29 -16.57 14.08
N PRO A 86 -1.77 -16.77 15.32
CA PRO A 86 -2.70 -15.85 15.99
C PRO A 86 -2.00 -14.56 16.43
N LYS A 87 -1.67 -13.70 15.46
CA LYS A 87 -0.92 -12.46 15.67
C LYS A 87 -1.38 -11.36 14.73
N VAL A 88 -1.27 -10.11 15.18
CA VAL A 88 -1.38 -8.92 14.31
C VAL A 88 0.02 -8.43 13.93
N ASP A 89 0.24 -8.19 12.64
CA ASP A 89 1.48 -7.61 12.12
C ASP A 89 1.40 -6.08 12.11
N PHE A 90 2.07 -5.47 13.08
CA PHE A 90 2.18 -4.02 13.23
C PHE A 90 3.32 -3.41 12.39
N SER A 91 4.16 -4.23 11.74
CA SER A 91 5.30 -3.73 10.95
C SER A 91 4.90 -3.22 9.57
N HIS A 92 3.67 -3.51 9.14
CA HIS A 92 3.20 -3.26 7.78
C HIS A 92 2.95 -1.77 7.46
N GLY A 93 2.85 -0.90 8.48
CA GLY A 93 2.43 0.49 8.31
C GLY A 93 0.96 0.59 7.90
N ASP A 94 0.63 1.52 6.99
CA ASP A 94 -0.73 1.65 6.44
C ASP A 94 -0.96 0.75 5.21
N CYS A 95 -2.22 0.46 4.92
CA CYS A 95 -2.61 -0.24 3.70
C CYS A 95 -3.44 0.67 2.79
N GLY A 96 -2.85 1.15 1.69
CA GLY A 96 -3.50 2.07 0.76
C GLY A 96 -4.82 1.52 0.17
N ASN A 97 -4.94 0.20 -0.01
CA ASN A 97 -6.20 -0.41 -0.41
C ASN A 97 -7.30 -0.23 0.66
N MET A 98 -7.00 -0.54 1.92
CA MET A 98 -7.98 -0.44 3.02
C MET A 98 -8.34 1.00 3.38
N LEU A 99 -7.47 1.96 3.06
CA LEU A 99 -7.74 3.39 3.23
C LEU A 99 -8.98 3.83 2.42
N ALA A 100 -9.23 3.20 1.26
CA ALA A 100 -10.32 3.60 0.35
C ALA A 100 -11.72 3.50 0.95
N ALA A 101 -11.93 2.67 1.97
CA ALA A 101 -13.24 2.53 2.63
C ALA A 101 -13.32 3.29 3.96
N VAL A 102 -12.25 3.94 4.42
CA VAL A 102 -12.28 4.74 5.67
C VAL A 102 -13.22 5.92 5.53
N GLY A 103 -13.17 6.66 4.41
CA GLY A 103 -14.07 7.77 4.11
C GLY A 103 -15.55 7.35 4.12
N PRO A 104 -15.96 6.41 3.25
CA PRO A 104 -17.32 5.87 3.23
C PRO A 104 -17.80 5.39 4.61
N PHE A 105 -16.99 4.59 5.31
CA PHE A 105 -17.34 4.09 6.63
C PHE A 105 -17.53 5.22 7.65
N ALA A 106 -16.63 6.21 7.67
CA ALA A 106 -16.73 7.35 8.59
C ALA A 106 -18.02 8.15 8.40
N LEU A 107 -18.44 8.35 7.14
CA LEU A 107 -19.69 9.04 6.80
C LEU A 107 -20.91 8.25 7.26
N GLU A 108 -20.97 6.96 6.93
CA GLU A 108 -22.11 6.10 7.27
C GLU A 108 -22.26 5.87 8.78
N GLN A 109 -21.15 5.88 9.51
CA GLN A 109 -21.12 5.75 10.97
C GLN A 109 -21.28 7.09 11.71
N GLY A 110 -21.35 8.22 11.01
CA GLY A 110 -21.47 9.55 11.63
C GLY A 110 -20.27 9.94 12.49
N LEU A 111 -19.08 9.44 12.14
CA LEU A 111 -17.83 9.69 12.89
C LEU A 111 -17.27 11.10 12.66
N VAL A 112 -17.67 11.75 11.57
CA VAL A 112 -17.16 13.05 11.15
C VAL A 112 -18.23 13.82 10.39
N GLU A 113 -18.19 15.14 10.52
CA GLU A 113 -18.91 16.05 9.62
C GLU A 113 -17.98 16.37 8.44
N PRO A 114 -18.29 15.93 7.21
CA PRO A 114 -17.42 16.16 6.07
C PRO A 114 -17.55 17.57 5.51
N GLU A 115 -16.52 17.98 4.76
CA GLU A 115 -16.64 19.13 3.87
C GLU A 115 -17.39 18.69 2.59
N ILE A 116 -18.51 19.34 2.27
CA ILE A 116 -19.35 18.98 1.12
C ILE A 116 -19.18 20.00 0.00
N ASN A 117 -18.84 19.52 -1.20
CA ASN A 117 -18.80 20.31 -2.43
C ASN A 117 -19.60 19.61 -3.54
N GLY A 118 -20.83 20.07 -3.77
CA GLY A 118 -21.76 19.42 -4.69
C GLY A 118 -22.13 18.00 -4.24
N GLN A 119 -21.89 17.00 -5.10
CA GLN A 119 -22.15 15.58 -4.83
C GLN A 119 -20.91 14.85 -4.29
N LYS A 120 -20.03 15.55 -3.59
CA LYS A 120 -18.78 15.01 -3.06
C LYS A 120 -18.59 15.44 -1.62
N ALA A 121 -18.14 14.51 -0.77
CA ALA A 121 -17.71 14.76 0.59
C ALA A 121 -16.22 14.48 0.73
N THR A 122 -15.48 15.43 1.30
CA THR A 122 -14.07 15.26 1.66
C THR A 122 -13.98 14.87 3.13
N VAL A 123 -13.34 13.73 3.39
CA VAL A 123 -13.04 13.22 4.74
C VAL A 123 -11.55 13.26 4.97
N ARG A 124 -11.12 13.96 6.03
CA ARG A 124 -9.71 13.98 6.46
C ARG A 124 -9.43 12.85 7.43
N ILE A 125 -8.32 12.16 7.22
CA ILE A 125 -7.99 10.91 7.90
C ILE A 125 -6.57 11.00 8.45
N HIS A 126 -6.40 10.70 9.74
CA HIS A 126 -5.11 10.60 10.40
C HIS A 126 -4.81 9.12 10.71
N SER A 127 -3.66 8.61 10.25
CA SER A 127 -3.19 7.26 10.58
C SER A 127 -2.61 7.23 12.00
N ALA A 128 -3.20 6.42 12.87
CA ALA A 128 -2.60 6.11 14.16
C ALA A 128 -1.41 5.13 14.04
N ASN A 129 -1.19 4.48 12.89
CA ASN A 129 -0.05 3.58 12.67
C ASN A 129 1.21 4.36 12.30
N THR A 130 1.07 5.39 11.46
CA THR A 130 2.21 6.07 10.82
C THR A 130 2.27 7.57 11.11
N GLY A 131 1.18 8.17 11.59
CA GLY A 131 1.02 9.63 11.67
C GLY A 131 0.75 10.30 10.32
N ALA A 132 0.62 9.52 9.23
CA ALA A 132 0.31 10.06 7.92
C ALA A 132 -1.12 10.62 7.87
N CYS A 133 -1.28 11.70 7.11
CA CYS A 133 -2.57 12.35 6.89
C CYS A 133 -3.05 12.09 5.46
N TYR A 134 -4.35 11.90 5.29
CA TYR A 134 -4.98 11.65 4.01
C TYR A 134 -6.28 12.43 3.86
N GLU A 135 -6.66 12.70 2.62
CA GLU A 135 -7.99 13.16 2.23
C GLU A 135 -8.63 12.09 1.34
N ALA A 136 -9.87 11.72 1.68
CA ALA A 136 -10.71 10.85 0.88
C ALA A 136 -11.91 11.64 0.36
N GLU A 137 -11.96 11.85 -0.95
CA GLU A 137 -13.14 12.41 -1.62
C GLU A 137 -14.08 11.25 -1.97
N VAL A 138 -15.29 11.29 -1.41
CA VAL A 138 -16.32 10.26 -1.52
C VAL A 138 -17.51 10.81 -2.28
N ALA A 139 -17.98 10.06 -3.28
CA ALA A 139 -19.19 10.42 -4.03
C ALA A 139 -20.45 10.30 -3.15
N LEU A 140 -21.37 11.24 -3.32
CA LEU A 140 -22.65 11.31 -2.60
C LEU A 140 -23.83 11.32 -3.56
N ASN A 141 -24.96 10.76 -3.11
CA ASN A 141 -26.27 10.89 -3.73
C ASN A 141 -27.30 11.37 -2.69
N LYS A 142 -28.58 11.40 -3.07
CA LYS A 142 -29.69 11.82 -2.17
C LYS A 142 -29.92 10.91 -0.95
N HIS A 143 -29.28 9.75 -0.89
CA HIS A 143 -29.39 8.75 0.17
C HIS A 143 -28.12 8.63 1.03
N GLY A 144 -27.05 9.37 0.72
CA GLY A 144 -25.77 9.29 1.42
C GLY A 144 -24.63 8.95 0.47
N VAL A 145 -23.75 8.04 0.88
CA VAL A 145 -22.62 7.57 0.06
C VAL A 145 -23.12 6.89 -1.22
N GLU A 146 -22.57 7.28 -2.36
CA GLU A 146 -22.80 6.63 -3.66
C GLU A 146 -21.71 5.57 -3.91
N TYR A 147 -22.13 4.36 -4.25
CA TYR A 147 -21.25 3.23 -4.54
C TYR A 147 -21.28 2.83 -6.02
N GLN A 148 -22.29 3.24 -6.77
CA GLN A 148 -22.43 2.98 -8.20
C GLN A 148 -21.69 4.04 -9.01
N GLY A 149 -20.97 3.60 -10.04
CA GLY A 149 -20.21 4.47 -10.92
C GLY A 149 -19.56 3.68 -12.06
N ASP A 150 -18.75 4.36 -12.85
CA ASP A 150 -18.12 3.85 -14.07
C ASP A 150 -16.61 3.62 -13.93
N THR A 151 -16.06 3.81 -12.72
CA THR A 151 -14.62 3.61 -12.48
C THR A 151 -14.29 2.14 -12.31
N ALA A 152 -13.37 1.63 -13.14
CA ALA A 152 -12.81 0.29 -13.04
C ALA A 152 -11.49 0.30 -12.26
N VAL A 153 -11.27 -0.72 -11.42
CA VAL A 153 -10.01 -0.92 -10.68
C VAL A 153 -9.42 -2.29 -11.07
N PRO A 154 -8.16 -2.37 -11.51
CA PRO A 154 -7.53 -3.65 -11.83
C PRO A 154 -7.65 -4.68 -10.71
N GLY A 155 -8.09 -5.90 -11.07
CA GLY A 155 -8.31 -6.99 -10.11
C GLY A 155 -9.68 -6.97 -9.41
N VAL A 156 -10.54 -5.99 -9.70
CA VAL A 156 -11.93 -5.93 -9.19
C VAL A 156 -12.90 -6.05 -10.35
N PRO A 157 -13.76 -7.09 -10.40
CA PRO A 157 -14.80 -7.19 -11.42
C PRO A 157 -15.86 -6.08 -11.30
N GLY A 158 -16.19 -5.44 -12.43
CA GLY A 158 -17.22 -4.40 -12.52
C GLY A 158 -16.70 -2.97 -12.38
N THR A 159 -17.63 -2.02 -12.23
CA THR A 159 -17.35 -0.59 -12.07
C THR A 159 -18.11 -0.03 -10.87
N PHE A 160 -17.52 0.95 -10.20
CA PHE A 160 -18.05 1.54 -8.97
C PHE A 160 -17.78 3.04 -8.92
N ALA A 161 -18.41 3.74 -7.97
CA ALA A 161 -18.09 5.13 -7.69
C ALA A 161 -16.61 5.26 -7.26
N PRO A 162 -15.88 6.28 -7.73
CA PRO A 162 -14.51 6.50 -7.32
C PRO A 162 -14.44 7.01 -5.87
N VAL A 163 -13.38 6.61 -5.17
CA VAL A 163 -12.91 7.29 -3.95
C VAL A 163 -11.53 7.84 -4.28
N HIS A 164 -11.42 9.17 -4.36
CA HIS A 164 -10.12 9.80 -4.63
C HIS A 164 -9.35 9.95 -3.33
N LEU A 165 -8.18 9.31 -3.26
CA LEU A 165 -7.31 9.35 -2.10
C LEU A 165 -6.11 10.24 -2.39
N ALA A 166 -5.88 11.24 -1.55
CA ALA A 166 -4.70 12.08 -1.57
C ALA A 166 -3.98 11.95 -0.23
N ALA A 167 -2.66 11.77 -0.26
CA ALA A 167 -1.85 11.88 0.95
C ALA A 167 -1.50 13.36 1.17
N VAL A 168 -1.72 13.85 2.39
CA VAL A 168 -1.56 15.25 2.75
C VAL A 168 -0.19 15.44 3.41
N GLY A 169 0.55 16.47 3.00
CA GLY A 169 1.84 16.80 3.61
C GLY A 169 2.95 15.77 3.37
N VAL A 170 2.84 14.95 2.31
CA VAL A 170 3.83 13.90 2.01
C VAL A 170 5.04 14.40 1.21
N ALA A 171 4.97 15.61 0.66
CA ALA A 171 6.12 16.24 0.03
C ALA A 171 7.21 16.50 1.08
N GLY A 172 8.39 15.91 0.90
CA GLY A 172 9.50 16.05 1.83
C GLY A 172 9.35 15.26 3.13
N SER A 173 8.55 14.19 3.17
CA SER A 173 8.28 13.45 4.42
C SER A 173 9.53 12.82 5.07
N GLN A 174 10.60 12.55 4.31
CA GLN A 174 11.86 11.98 4.80
C GLN A 174 13.02 12.98 4.82
N THR A 175 12.93 14.06 4.05
CA THR A 175 14.05 14.97 3.74
C THR A 175 13.74 16.45 4.01
N GLY A 176 12.47 16.78 4.28
CA GLY A 176 11.98 18.13 4.51
C GLY A 176 11.60 18.92 3.25
N ALA A 177 11.86 18.42 2.04
CA ALA A 177 11.47 19.07 0.79
C ALA A 177 11.11 18.08 -0.32
N LEU A 178 10.22 18.47 -1.25
CA LEU A 178 9.86 17.64 -2.41
C LEU A 178 11.08 17.30 -3.28
N LEU A 179 11.94 18.29 -3.51
CA LEU A 179 13.21 18.17 -4.22
C LEU A 179 14.31 18.49 -3.20
N PRO A 180 14.91 17.48 -2.55
CA PRO A 180 15.82 17.69 -1.42
C PRO A 180 17.07 18.50 -1.77
N THR A 181 17.51 18.43 -3.03
CA THR A 181 18.64 19.20 -3.57
C THR A 181 18.25 20.58 -4.09
N GLY A 182 16.95 20.88 -4.16
CA GLY A 182 16.39 22.07 -4.80
C GLY A 182 16.44 22.04 -6.33
N ARG A 183 16.86 20.94 -6.97
CA ARG A 183 16.98 20.81 -8.43
C ARG A 183 16.00 19.77 -8.96
N SER A 184 15.52 19.97 -10.18
CA SER A 184 14.73 18.95 -10.90
C SER A 184 15.59 17.84 -11.49
N VAL A 185 16.87 18.13 -11.75
CA VAL A 185 17.87 17.20 -12.26
C VAL A 185 19.17 17.40 -11.50
N ASP A 186 19.70 16.30 -10.97
CA ASP A 186 21.03 16.18 -10.37
C ASP A 186 21.90 15.26 -11.21
N LEU A 187 23.22 15.41 -11.08
CA LEU A 187 24.18 14.51 -11.70
C LEU A 187 24.70 13.52 -10.65
N LEU A 188 24.54 12.23 -10.90
CA LEU A 188 25.13 11.15 -10.11
C LEU A 188 26.35 10.58 -10.84
N GLU A 189 27.38 10.26 -10.08
CA GLU A 189 28.65 9.69 -10.52
C GLU A 189 28.89 8.38 -9.77
N ALA A 190 28.87 7.26 -10.48
CA ALA A 190 29.02 5.93 -9.91
C ALA A 190 29.90 5.07 -10.83
N ASP A 191 31.02 4.56 -10.29
CA ASP A 191 31.93 3.63 -11.00
C ASP A 191 32.38 4.13 -12.39
N GLY A 192 32.61 5.44 -12.55
CA GLY A 192 33.01 6.06 -13.80
C GLY A 192 31.88 6.30 -14.80
N LEU A 193 30.64 6.01 -14.41
CA LEU A 193 29.42 6.36 -15.15
C LEU A 193 28.81 7.63 -14.57
N HIS A 194 28.15 8.39 -15.44
CA HIS A 194 27.47 9.63 -15.09
C HIS A 194 26.02 9.57 -15.55
N TRP A 195 25.08 9.81 -14.64
CA TRP A 195 23.66 9.78 -14.92
C TRP A 195 22.95 11.00 -14.39
N GLU A 196 22.10 11.58 -15.22
CA GLU A 196 21.10 12.53 -14.76
C GLU A 196 20.02 11.80 -13.95
N ALA A 197 19.64 12.39 -12.82
CA ALA A 197 18.66 11.82 -11.91
C ALA A 197 17.72 12.90 -11.38
N THR A 198 16.46 12.56 -11.20
CA THR A 198 15.56 13.34 -10.34
C THR A 198 15.54 12.72 -8.96
N LEU A 199 15.91 13.51 -7.96
CA LEU A 199 15.87 13.14 -6.54
C LEU A 199 14.61 13.74 -5.93
N VAL A 200 13.61 12.91 -5.66
CA VAL A 200 12.30 13.35 -5.18
C VAL A 200 11.94 12.66 -3.87
N ASP A 201 11.34 13.40 -2.96
CA ASP A 201 10.77 12.86 -1.73
C ASP A 201 9.28 13.18 -1.66
N PHE A 202 8.47 12.18 -2.00
CA PHE A 202 7.02 12.27 -1.96
C PHE A 202 6.46 10.98 -1.37
N ALA A 203 6.09 11.03 -0.10
CA ALA A 203 5.79 9.89 0.79
C ALA A 203 7.00 8.99 1.08
N ARG A 204 7.83 8.73 0.07
CA ARG A 204 9.11 8.03 0.17
C ARG A 204 10.12 8.68 -0.76
N ALA A 205 11.36 8.78 -0.31
CA ALA A 205 12.48 9.23 -1.10
C ALA A 205 12.76 8.25 -2.26
N LEU A 206 12.90 8.79 -3.48
CA LEU A 206 13.04 8.06 -4.74
C LEU A 206 14.11 8.74 -5.62
N VAL A 207 14.98 7.91 -6.20
CA VAL A 207 15.92 8.25 -7.26
C VAL A 207 15.31 7.78 -8.58
N VAL A 208 15.07 8.69 -9.51
CA VAL A 208 14.55 8.37 -10.85
C VAL A 208 15.66 8.59 -11.87
N LEU A 209 16.00 7.54 -12.62
CA LEU A 209 17.02 7.55 -13.67
C LEU A 209 16.38 7.19 -15.02
N ASP A 210 16.88 7.77 -16.10
CA ASP A 210 16.53 7.35 -17.46
C ASP A 210 17.17 5.99 -17.77
N ALA A 211 16.34 4.99 -18.05
CA ALA A 211 16.79 3.66 -18.42
C ALA A 211 17.66 3.67 -19.68
N ASN A 212 17.36 4.54 -20.65
CA ASN A 212 18.10 4.61 -21.92
C ASN A 212 19.52 5.17 -21.73
N ALA A 213 19.76 5.91 -20.65
CA ALA A 213 21.10 6.38 -20.27
C ALA A 213 21.89 5.34 -19.47
N VAL A 214 21.19 4.52 -18.67
CA VAL A 214 21.81 3.56 -17.75
C VAL A 214 22.12 2.23 -18.44
N LEU A 215 21.11 1.62 -19.06
CA LEU A 215 21.10 0.23 -19.50
C LEU A 215 22.14 -0.14 -20.58
N PRO A 216 22.43 0.71 -21.58
CA PRO A 216 23.40 0.37 -22.63
C PRO A 216 24.81 0.08 -22.09
N ALA A 217 25.22 0.73 -21.00
CA ALA A 217 26.52 0.48 -20.36
C ALA A 217 26.67 -0.95 -19.80
N PHE A 218 25.54 -1.65 -19.61
CA PHE A 218 25.48 -3.02 -19.10
C PHE A 218 25.03 -4.03 -20.15
N GLY A 219 24.93 -3.62 -21.42
CA GLY A 219 24.61 -4.52 -22.53
C GLY A 219 23.11 -4.75 -22.76
N TYR A 220 22.25 -3.91 -22.19
CA TYR A 220 20.81 -3.92 -22.43
C TYR A 220 20.43 -2.77 -23.35
N SER A 221 19.64 -3.05 -24.38
CA SER A 221 19.26 -2.06 -25.40
C SER A 221 17.98 -1.32 -25.06
N GLU A 222 17.08 -1.95 -24.28
CA GLU A 222 15.78 -1.40 -23.95
C GLU A 222 15.30 -1.88 -22.55
N LEU A 223 14.39 -1.11 -21.93
CA LEU A 223 13.88 -1.41 -20.59
C LEU A 223 13.10 -2.74 -20.55
N THR A 224 12.51 -3.17 -21.65
CA THR A 224 11.78 -4.45 -21.79
C THR A 224 12.67 -5.68 -21.67
N GLU A 225 13.98 -5.57 -21.95
CA GLU A 225 14.96 -6.65 -21.76
C GLU A 225 15.29 -6.91 -20.30
N ILE A 226 14.94 -5.98 -19.39
CA ILE A 226 15.33 -6.06 -17.99
C ILE A 226 14.12 -6.23 -17.05
N THR A 227 13.92 -7.46 -16.58
CA THR A 227 13.01 -7.71 -15.46
C THR A 227 13.72 -7.43 -14.13
N LEU A 228 12.96 -7.29 -13.04
CA LEU A 228 13.53 -7.19 -11.69
C LEU A 228 14.43 -8.39 -11.33
N GLU A 229 14.14 -9.58 -11.84
CA GLU A 229 14.95 -10.76 -11.62
C GLU A 229 16.27 -10.69 -12.40
N VAL A 230 16.22 -10.28 -13.67
CA VAL A 230 17.41 -10.06 -14.49
C VAL A 230 18.31 -9.01 -13.85
N ALA A 231 17.75 -7.86 -13.47
CA ALA A 231 18.51 -6.78 -12.82
C ALA A 231 19.21 -7.24 -11.54
N ARG A 232 18.52 -8.01 -10.68
CA ARG A 232 19.09 -8.54 -9.43
C ARG A 232 20.20 -9.57 -9.64
N ASN A 233 20.21 -10.22 -10.80
CA ASN A 233 21.20 -11.23 -11.16
C ASN A 233 22.36 -10.66 -12.00
N ASP A 234 22.36 -9.36 -12.31
CA ASP A 234 23.51 -8.65 -12.89
C ASP A 234 24.29 -7.91 -11.77
N PRO A 235 25.46 -8.44 -11.35
CA PRO A 235 26.23 -7.84 -10.26
C PRO A 235 26.80 -6.46 -10.61
N LYS A 236 27.10 -6.19 -11.89
CA LYS A 236 27.70 -4.92 -12.32
C LYS A 236 26.66 -3.82 -12.28
N LEU A 237 25.49 -4.09 -12.87
CA LEU A 237 24.37 -3.15 -12.81
C LEU A 237 23.93 -2.89 -11.36
N CYS A 238 23.79 -3.95 -10.55
CA CYS A 238 23.43 -3.80 -9.14
C CYS A 238 24.43 -2.93 -8.37
N ALA A 239 25.74 -3.16 -8.55
CA ALA A 239 26.77 -2.38 -7.87
C ALA A 239 26.70 -0.89 -8.25
N ALA A 240 26.57 -0.59 -9.55
CA ALA A 240 26.50 0.79 -10.04
C ALA A 240 25.23 1.51 -9.58
N LEU A 241 24.06 0.84 -9.63
CA LEU A 241 22.80 1.40 -9.13
C LEU A 241 22.83 1.63 -7.61
N GLU A 242 23.45 0.74 -6.84
CA GLU A 242 23.60 0.90 -5.40
C GLU A 242 24.57 2.05 -5.05
N ALA A 243 25.66 2.19 -5.81
CA ALA A 243 26.58 3.32 -5.66
C ALA A 243 25.88 4.66 -5.96
N ALA A 244 25.12 4.75 -7.05
CA ALA A 244 24.31 5.92 -7.39
C ALA A 244 23.26 6.22 -6.31
N ARG A 245 22.55 5.19 -5.81
CA ARG A 245 21.56 5.32 -4.73
C ARG A 245 22.17 5.86 -3.44
N ARG A 246 23.39 5.42 -3.08
CA ARG A 246 24.12 5.92 -1.91
C ARG A 246 24.58 7.36 -2.06
N GLN A 247 25.03 7.75 -3.25
CA GLN A 247 25.37 9.14 -3.53
C GLN A 247 24.13 10.04 -3.46
N ALA A 248 23.04 9.62 -4.10
CA ALA A 248 21.75 10.31 -4.03
C ALA A 248 21.27 10.49 -2.59
N SER A 249 21.34 9.45 -1.77
CA SER A 249 21.01 9.52 -0.34
C SER A 249 21.79 10.60 0.41
N LYS A 250 23.10 10.68 0.18
CA LYS A 250 23.93 11.73 0.79
C LYS A 250 23.51 13.11 0.30
N ALA A 251 23.25 13.27 -1.00
CA ALA A 251 22.78 14.53 -1.59
C ALA A 251 21.41 14.95 -1.05
N MET A 252 20.53 13.98 -0.75
CA MET A 252 19.22 14.19 -0.13
C MET A 252 19.27 14.43 1.39
N GLY A 253 20.47 14.44 2.00
CA GLY A 253 20.63 14.62 3.45
C GLY A 253 20.24 13.40 4.29
N MET A 254 20.09 12.22 3.69
CA MET A 254 19.63 10.99 4.34
C MET A 254 20.75 10.11 4.92
N GLY A 255 22.01 10.50 4.74
CA GLY A 255 23.17 9.76 5.25
C GLY A 255 23.61 8.58 4.37
N ASP A 256 24.19 7.54 5.00
CA ASP A 256 24.90 6.44 4.34
C ASP A 256 24.00 5.41 3.64
N CYS A 257 22.69 5.52 3.85
CA CYS A 257 21.71 4.73 3.16
C CYS A 257 21.69 3.23 3.51
N ALA A 258 22.07 2.83 4.72
CA ALA A 258 22.06 1.43 5.16
C ALA A 258 20.66 0.76 5.19
N GLY A 259 19.59 1.50 4.92
CA GLY A 259 18.20 1.03 4.90
C GLY A 259 17.55 0.98 3.50
N ASN A 260 16.24 0.76 3.49
CA ASN A 260 15.43 0.56 2.28
C ASN A 260 15.03 1.86 1.53
N SER A 261 15.62 3.03 1.84
CA SER A 261 15.33 4.33 1.21
C SER A 261 16.64 5.12 0.97
N PRO A 262 16.74 5.93 -0.11
CA PRO A 262 15.72 6.12 -1.14
C PRO A 262 15.58 4.86 -2.00
N LYS A 263 14.39 4.68 -2.59
CA LYS A 263 14.19 3.68 -3.64
C LYS A 263 14.80 4.18 -4.94
N LEU A 264 14.99 3.28 -5.91
CA LEU A 264 15.49 3.63 -7.24
C LEU A 264 14.51 3.09 -8.28
N ALA A 265 14.21 3.90 -9.29
CA ALA A 265 13.42 3.53 -10.45
C ALA A 265 14.16 3.90 -11.74
N LEU A 266 14.19 2.96 -12.68
CA LEU A 266 14.55 3.23 -14.07
C LEU A 266 13.25 3.50 -14.83
N VAL A 267 13.21 4.59 -15.60
CA VAL A 267 12.06 4.98 -16.41
C VAL A 267 12.48 5.15 -17.86
N ALA A 268 11.59 4.84 -18.79
CA ALA A 268 11.77 5.08 -20.21
C ALA A 268 10.44 5.58 -20.81
N PRO A 269 10.48 6.32 -21.93
CA PRO A 269 9.28 6.58 -22.72
C PRO A 269 8.57 5.27 -23.10
N THR A 270 7.24 5.26 -23.10
CA THR A 270 6.48 4.11 -23.58
C THR A 270 6.69 3.91 -25.07
N THR A 271 7.10 2.72 -25.50
CA THR A 271 7.27 2.35 -26.91
C THR A 271 5.97 1.85 -27.56
N GLU A 272 4.90 1.61 -26.79
CA GLU A 272 3.57 1.28 -27.29
C GLU A 272 2.53 2.35 -26.90
N VAL A 273 1.73 2.79 -27.88
CA VAL A 273 0.40 3.34 -27.61
C VAL A 273 -0.41 2.20 -27.04
N ALA A 274 -0.47 2.09 -25.71
CA ALA A 274 -1.21 1.02 -25.06
C ALA A 274 -2.69 1.09 -25.47
N GLN A 275 -3.10 0.25 -26.42
CA GLN A 275 -4.47 -0.20 -26.46
C GLN A 275 -4.73 -0.90 -25.13
N THR A 276 -5.65 -0.36 -24.34
CA THR A 276 -6.19 -1.02 -23.15
C THR A 276 -6.84 -2.34 -23.56
N VAL A 277 -6.06 -3.42 -23.57
CA VAL A 277 -6.59 -4.78 -23.63
C VAL A 277 -6.96 -5.16 -22.19
N PRO A 278 -8.24 -5.42 -21.88
CA PRO A 278 -8.62 -5.91 -20.56
C PRO A 278 -7.96 -7.28 -20.36
N ALA A 279 -7.25 -7.44 -19.25
CA ALA A 279 -6.57 -8.68 -18.89
C ALA A 279 -7.55 -9.87 -18.99
N SER A 280 -7.36 -10.71 -20.00
CA SER A 280 -8.09 -11.96 -20.14
C SER A 280 -7.63 -12.91 -19.03
N HIS A 281 -8.60 -13.47 -18.32
CA HIS A 281 -8.37 -14.44 -17.27
C HIS A 281 -7.82 -15.75 -17.84
N SER A 282 -6.58 -16.08 -17.48
CA SER A 282 -6.10 -17.46 -17.46
C SER A 282 -5.21 -17.65 -16.23
N GLN A 283 -5.80 -18.14 -15.13
CA GLN A 283 -5.02 -18.77 -14.07
C GLN A 283 -4.57 -20.15 -14.55
N PRO A 284 -3.28 -20.48 -14.53
CA PRO A 284 -2.87 -21.86 -14.69
C PRO A 284 -3.24 -22.66 -13.43
N GLU A 285 -3.91 -23.80 -13.63
CA GLU A 285 -4.20 -24.79 -12.59
C GLU A 285 -2.92 -25.15 -11.81
N ILE A 286 -2.84 -24.79 -10.54
CA ILE A 286 -1.85 -25.34 -9.62
C ILE A 286 -2.29 -26.77 -9.27
N LYS A 287 -1.82 -27.75 -10.05
CA LYS A 287 -1.91 -29.17 -9.68
C LYS A 287 -1.04 -29.42 -8.45
N ASN A 288 -1.71 -29.56 -7.32
CA ASN A 288 -1.15 -29.95 -6.03
C ASN A 288 -0.55 -31.37 -6.11
N LYS A 289 0.74 -31.51 -6.45
CA LYS A 289 1.50 -32.75 -6.26
C LYS A 289 2.36 -32.64 -5.00
N ARG A 290 1.77 -32.94 -3.84
CA ARG A 290 2.53 -33.27 -2.63
C ARG A 290 3.18 -34.64 -2.82
N ARG A 291 4.45 -34.71 -3.22
CA ARG A 291 5.29 -35.89 -2.98
C ARG A 291 5.80 -35.82 -1.54
N ARG A 292 5.24 -36.65 -0.65
CA ARG A 292 5.84 -36.92 0.67
C ARG A 292 6.99 -37.90 0.45
N CYS A 293 8.21 -37.50 0.83
CA CYS A 293 9.29 -38.44 1.11
C CYS A 293 9.03 -39.05 2.49
N ILE A 294 8.59 -40.30 2.54
CA ILE A 294 8.66 -41.14 3.74
C ILE A 294 9.70 -42.22 3.42
N PRO A 295 10.78 -42.35 4.20
CA PRO A 295 11.70 -43.48 4.05
C PRO A 295 11.04 -44.75 4.60
N PRO A 296 11.27 -45.93 3.99
CA PRO A 296 10.77 -47.19 4.51
C PRO A 296 11.62 -47.63 5.71
N SER A 297 10.98 -48.24 6.70
CA SER A 297 11.66 -48.98 7.77
C SER A 297 10.68 -50.00 8.36
N PRO A 298 11.22 -51.10 8.91
CA PRO A 298 11.72 -52.29 8.21
C PRO A 298 10.60 -53.21 7.70
#